data_AF-A0A4S3M3A0-F1
#
_entry.id   AF-A0A4S3M3A0-F1
#
_cell.length_a   1.000
_cell.length_b   1.000
_cell.length_c   1.000
_cell.angle_alpha   90.00
_cell.angle_beta   90.00
_cell.angle_gamma   90.00
#
_symmetry.space_group_name_H-M   'P 1'
#
loop_
_entity.id
_entity.type
_entity.pdbx_description
1 polymer ?
#
loop_
_entity_poly.entity_id
_entity_poly.type
_entity_poly.pdbx_seq_one_letter_code
_entity_poly.pdbx_strand_id
1 'polypeptide(L)'
;MKIYIVKGVSLNEGPETFSIKKLKRFNGYFTNLKEIYNQFDKATIQSYSTIATRIREKSFCKFEGASFKIEDKYVKFEQISIAKIEANKVYLEEEYFNVRKLISEQLRRFD
;
A
#
# COMPACT_ATOMS: atom_id res chain seq x y z
N MET A 1 -3.13 -12.81 -18.98
CA MET A 1 -4.17 -12.12 -18.19
C MET A 1 -3.53 -10.99 -17.40
N LYS A 2 -4.20 -9.83 -17.22
CA LYS A 2 -3.67 -8.72 -16.39
C LYS A 2 -4.22 -8.88 -14.97
N ILE A 3 -3.32 -8.87 -13.99
CA ILE A 3 -3.67 -8.91 -12.56
C ILE A 3 -3.07 -7.67 -11.92
N TYR A 4 -3.82 -7.02 -11.05
CA TYR A 4 -3.36 -5.94 -10.22
C TYR A 4 -3.24 -6.45 -8.79
N ILE A 5 -2.05 -6.32 -8.21
CA ILE A 5 -1.83 -6.60 -6.79
C ILE A 5 -1.87 -5.28 -6.04
N VAL A 6 -2.76 -5.20 -5.05
CA VAL A 6 -2.85 -4.08 -4.11
C VAL A 6 -2.25 -4.53 -2.79
N LYS A 7 -1.18 -3.88 -2.33
CA LYS A 7 -0.57 -4.15 -1.01
C LYS A 7 -0.78 -2.93 -0.11
N GLY A 8 -1.42 -3.11 1.05
CA GLY A 8 -1.59 -2.10 2.08
C GLY A 8 -0.73 -2.42 3.30
N VAL A 9 -0.04 -1.42 3.84
CA VAL A 9 0.80 -1.54 5.04
C VAL A 9 0.45 -0.45 6.04
N SER A 10 0.16 -0.85 7.27
CA SER A 10 0.00 0.08 8.40
C SER A 10 0.73 -0.43 9.63
N LEU A 11 1.35 0.47 10.37
CA LEU A 11 1.83 0.21 11.72
C LEU A 11 0.72 0.59 12.69
N ASN A 12 0.17 -0.40 13.39
CA ASN A 12 -0.70 -0.11 14.52
C ASN A 12 0.18 0.13 15.76
N GLU A 13 -0.12 1.21 16.47
CA GLU A 13 0.33 1.37 17.85
C GLU A 13 -0.27 0.22 18.67
N GLY A 14 0.59 -0.59 19.28
CA GLY A 14 0.16 -1.49 20.34
C GLY A 14 -0.29 -0.68 21.56
N PRO A 15 -0.94 -1.31 22.55
CA PRO A 15 -1.18 -0.65 23.83
C PRO A 15 0.14 -0.07 24.37
N GLU A 16 0.07 1.15 24.94
CA GLU A 16 1.21 1.99 25.35
C GLU A 16 2.28 1.28 26.20
N THR A 17 1.93 0.14 26.80
CA THR A 17 2.79 -0.72 27.62
C THR A 17 3.81 -1.56 26.85
N PHE A 18 3.69 -1.75 25.54
CA PHE A 18 4.65 -2.54 24.76
C PHE A 18 5.32 -1.74 23.64
N SER A 19 6.65 -1.74 23.61
CA SER A 19 7.47 -1.18 22.51
C SER A 19 7.35 -1.96 21.19
N ILE A 20 6.30 -2.76 21.02
CA ILE A 20 6.07 -3.63 19.87
C ILE A 20 5.01 -2.97 18.97
N LYS A 21 5.44 -2.33 17.89
CA LYS A 21 4.54 -1.88 16.82
C LYS A 21 4.07 -3.09 16.02
N LYS A 22 2.77 -3.28 15.85
CA LYS A 22 2.22 -4.40 15.06
C LYS A 22 2.08 -3.99 13.60
N LEU A 23 2.78 -4.69 12.71
CA LEU A 23 2.65 -4.49 11.28
C LEU A 23 1.37 -5.17 10.77
N LYS A 24 0.41 -4.39 10.32
CA LYS A 24 -0.77 -4.88 9.60
C LYS A 24 -0.52 -4.80 8.11
N ARG A 25 -0.75 -5.92 7.42
CA ARG A 25 -0.60 -6.04 5.96
C ARG A 25 -1.93 -6.44 5.35
N PHE A 26 -2.22 -5.92 4.18
CA PHE A 26 -3.33 -6.30 3.33
C PHE A 26 -2.80 -6.61 1.93
N ASN A 27 -3.24 -7.72 1.34
CA ASN A 27 -2.96 -8.07 -0.05
C ASN A 27 -4.29 -8.35 -0.74
N GLY A 28 -4.60 -7.60 -1.80
CA GLY A 28 -5.78 -7.78 -2.63
C GLY A 28 -5.39 -8.01 -4.08
N TYR A 29 -6.16 -8.84 -4.78
CA TYR A 29 -5.93 -9.19 -6.17
C TYR A 29 -7.14 -8.77 -6.99
N PHE A 30 -6.91 -8.00 -8.05
CA PHE A 30 -7.97 -7.43 -8.89
C PHE A 30 -7.64 -7.64 -10.36
N THR A 31 -8.67 -7.80 -11.18
CA THR A 31 -8.51 -7.83 -12.65
C THR A 31 -8.81 -6.48 -13.29
N ASN A 32 -9.40 -5.56 -12.52
CA ASN A 32 -9.87 -4.26 -12.99
C ASN A 32 -9.36 -3.10 -12.11
N LEU A 33 -8.65 -2.15 -12.74
CA LEU A 33 -8.14 -0.97 -12.04
C LEU A 33 -9.25 -0.02 -11.54
N LYS A 34 -10.39 0.05 -12.24
CA LYS A 34 -11.54 0.86 -11.82
C LYS A 34 -12.15 0.32 -10.54
N GLU A 35 -12.16 -1.00 -10.38
CA GLU A 35 -12.61 -1.65 -9.15
C GLU A 35 -11.71 -1.26 -7.98
N ILE A 36 -10.38 -1.30 -8.17
CA ILE A 36 -9.42 -0.84 -7.16
C ILE A 36 -9.68 0.62 -6.79
N TYR A 37 -9.85 1.51 -7.78
CA TYR A 37 -10.13 2.92 -7.54
C TYR A 37 -11.39 3.13 -6.70
N ASN A 38 -12.44 2.35 -6.93
CA ASN A 38 -13.69 2.45 -6.19
C ASN A 38 -13.57 2.00 -4.72
N GLN A 39 -12.53 1.23 -4.37
CA GLN A 39 -12.27 0.85 -2.97
C GLN A 39 -11.54 1.93 -2.18
N PHE A 40 -10.95 2.92 -2.83
CA PHE A 40 -10.32 4.02 -2.11
C PHE A 40 -11.35 5.01 -1.60
N ASP A 41 -11.05 5.59 -0.43
CA ASP A 41 -11.72 6.81 -0.02
C ASP A 41 -11.29 7.96 -0.95
N LYS A 42 -12.27 8.55 -1.63
CA LYS A 42 -12.08 9.64 -2.60
C LYS A 42 -11.37 10.86 -2.00
N ALA A 43 -11.46 11.06 -0.68
CA ALA A 43 -10.76 12.15 0.00
C ALA A 43 -9.24 11.93 0.11
N THR A 44 -8.77 10.68 -0.03
CA THR A 44 -7.39 10.30 0.28
C THR A 44 -6.52 9.99 -0.94
N ILE A 45 -7.10 10.00 -2.15
CA ILE A 45 -6.38 9.68 -3.39
C ILE A 45 -6.67 10.66 -4.53
N GLN A 46 -5.74 10.68 -5.49
CA GLN A 46 -5.88 11.43 -6.74
C GLN A 46 -6.91 10.81 -7.69
N SER A 47 -7.24 11.50 -8.78
CA SER A 47 -8.17 11.01 -9.80
C SER A 47 -7.77 9.64 -10.38
N TYR A 48 -8.76 8.86 -10.80
CA TYR A 48 -8.55 7.59 -11.51
C TYR A 48 -7.57 7.71 -12.68
N SER A 49 -7.67 8.80 -13.46
CA SER A 49 -6.79 9.06 -14.61
C SER A 49 -5.33 9.09 -14.19
N THR A 50 -5.01 9.70 -13.06
CA THR A 50 -3.64 9.78 -12.54
C THR A 50 -3.08 8.40 -12.19
N ILE A 51 -3.91 7.56 -11.56
CA ILE A 51 -3.53 6.18 -11.23
C ILE A 51 -3.30 5.38 -12.51
N ALA A 52 -4.23 5.48 -13.46
CA ALA A 52 -4.18 4.78 -14.73
C ALA A 52 -2.94 5.16 -15.55
N THR A 53 -2.57 6.44 -15.58
CA THR A 53 -1.36 6.93 -16.25
C THR A 53 -0.11 6.35 -15.60
N ARG A 54 0.04 6.45 -14.27
CA ARG A 54 1.20 5.91 -13.54
C ARG A 54 1.37 4.40 -13.73
N ILE A 55 0.27 3.66 -13.66
CA ILE A 55 0.24 2.22 -13.89
C ILE A 55 0.59 1.86 -15.34
N ARG A 56 0.20 2.69 -16.31
CA ARG A 56 0.55 2.48 -17.72
C ARG A 56 2.05 2.69 -17.97
N GLU A 57 2.62 3.72 -17.39
CA GLU A 57 4.03 4.11 -17.60
C GLU A 57 5.01 3.22 -16.83
N LYS A 58 4.70 2.89 -15.58
CA LYS A 58 5.65 2.24 -14.66
C LYS A 58 5.23 0.85 -14.20
N SER A 59 4.03 0.38 -14.61
CA SER A 59 3.39 -0.84 -14.08
C SER A 59 3.23 -0.84 -12.55
N PHE A 60 3.39 0.31 -11.90
CA PHE A 60 3.37 0.44 -10.45
C PHE A 60 2.97 1.86 -10.03
N CYS A 61 2.25 1.98 -8.91
CA CYS A 61 2.08 3.24 -8.20
C CYS A 61 1.97 3.02 -6.69
N LYS A 62 2.25 4.09 -5.93
CA LYS A 62 2.24 4.11 -4.47
C LYS A 62 1.50 5.35 -3.98
N PHE A 63 0.74 5.19 -2.90
CA PHE A 63 0.03 6.23 -2.17
C PHE A 63 0.43 6.15 -0.69
N GLU A 64 0.60 7.31 -0.05
CA GLU A 64 0.93 7.40 1.37
C GLU A 64 -0.27 7.97 2.14
N GLY A 65 -0.54 7.43 3.33
CA GLY A 65 -1.63 7.90 4.21
C GLY A 65 -3.04 7.70 3.65
N ALA A 66 -3.23 6.79 2.70
CA ALA A 66 -4.50 6.58 2.02
C ALA A 66 -5.40 5.55 2.71
N SER A 67 -6.72 5.72 2.56
CA SER A 67 -7.72 4.81 3.12
C SER A 67 -8.28 3.89 2.05
N PHE A 68 -8.40 2.60 2.37
CA PHE A 68 -8.88 1.57 1.46
C PHE A 68 -9.98 0.75 2.12
N LYS A 69 -11.03 0.44 1.36
CA LYS A 69 -12.18 -0.33 1.80
C LYS A 69 -11.86 -1.82 1.78
N ILE A 70 -12.00 -2.47 2.94
CA ILE A 70 -11.81 -3.90 3.17
C ILE A 70 -13.01 -4.40 3.97
N GLU A 71 -13.73 -5.41 3.47
CA GLU A 71 -14.91 -5.98 4.17
C GLU A 71 -15.89 -4.89 4.66
N ASP A 72 -16.21 -3.96 3.76
CA ASP A 72 -17.06 -2.79 4.00
C ASP A 72 -16.56 -1.73 4.99
N LYS A 73 -15.34 -1.85 5.50
CA LYS A 73 -14.72 -0.87 6.39
C LYS A 73 -13.56 -0.16 5.72
N TYR A 74 -13.50 1.16 5.83
CA TYR A 74 -12.31 1.91 5.43
C TYR A 74 -11.21 1.73 6.47
N VAL A 75 -10.05 1.26 6.01
CA VAL A 75 -8.85 1.12 6.81
C VAL A 75 -7.83 2.10 6.28
N LYS A 76 -7.31 2.95 7.17
CA LYS A 76 -6.21 3.87 6.83
C LYS A 76 -4.89 3.09 6.83
N PHE A 77 -4.16 3.21 5.73
CA PHE A 77 -2.84 2.63 5.57
C PHE A 77 -1.79 3.73 5.49
N GLU A 78 -0.60 3.47 6.05
CA GLU A 78 0.55 4.37 5.87
C GLU A 78 1.02 4.34 4.43
N GLN A 79 0.93 3.18 3.79
CA GLN A 79 1.28 2.99 2.40
C GLN A 79 0.31 2.01 1.72
N ILE A 80 -0.15 2.36 0.53
CA ILE A 80 -0.80 1.44 -0.40
C ILE A 80 -0.03 1.46 -1.71
N SER A 81 0.33 0.28 -2.22
CA SER A 81 0.90 0.13 -3.55
C SER A 81 -0.02 -0.68 -4.46
N ILE A 82 -0.01 -0.35 -5.74
CA ILE A 82 -0.71 -1.08 -6.80
C ILE A 82 0.34 -1.46 -7.83
N ALA A 83 0.50 -2.76 -8.09
CA ALA A 83 1.37 -3.29 -9.12
C ALA A 83 0.53 -3.98 -10.21
N LYS A 84 0.83 -3.70 -11.48
CA LYS A 84 0.24 -4.39 -12.63
C LYS A 84 1.17 -5.52 -13.05
N ILE A 85 0.66 -6.74 -13.01
CA ILE A 85 1.37 -7.96 -13.36
C ILE A 85 0.73 -8.59 -14.58
N GLU A 86 1.58 -9.05 -15.51
CA GLU A 86 1.14 -9.87 -16.64
C GLU A 86 1.33 -11.33 -16.25
N ALA A 87 0.24 -12.08 -16.04
CA ALA A 87 0.27 -13.45 -15.54
C ALA A 87 1.10 -14.44 -16.37
N ASN A 88 1.55 -14.04 -17.56
CA ASN A 88 2.35 -14.86 -18.48
C ASN A 88 3.86 -14.56 -18.40
N LYS A 89 4.30 -13.69 -17.48
CA LYS A 89 5.71 -13.35 -17.26
C LYS A 89 6.16 -13.87 -15.90
N VAL A 90 7.32 -14.51 -15.86
CA VAL A 90 7.99 -14.90 -14.61
C VAL A 90 8.64 -13.65 -14.02
N TYR A 91 8.19 -13.21 -12.85
CA TYR A 91 8.74 -12.05 -12.15
C TYR A 91 9.54 -12.53 -10.93
N LEU A 92 10.84 -12.23 -10.90
CA LEU A 92 11.63 -12.21 -9.67
C LEU A 92 11.37 -10.84 -9.02
N GLU A 93 10.45 -10.76 -8.05
CA GLU A 93 10.24 -9.54 -7.25
C GLU A 93 11.27 -9.50 -6.10
N GLU A 94 12.20 -8.54 -6.13
CA GLU A 94 12.99 -8.16 -4.95
C GLU A 94 12.28 -6.99 -4.23
N GLU A 95 11.88 -7.20 -2.98
CA GLU A 95 11.26 -6.15 -2.16
C GLU A 95 12.32 -5.35 -1.40
N TYR A 96 12.43 -4.05 -1.68
CA TYR A 96 13.23 -3.11 -0.88
C TYR A 96 12.32 -2.21 -0.05
N PHE A 97 12.53 -2.22 1.28
CA PHE A 97 11.80 -1.35 2.22
C PHE A 97 12.72 -0.24 2.75
N ASN A 98 12.26 1.01 2.72
CA ASN A 98 13.03 2.14 3.25
C ASN A 98 12.85 2.25 4.78
N VAL A 99 13.83 1.75 5.52
CA VAL A 99 13.87 1.72 6.99
C VAL A 99 14.26 3.05 7.66
N ARG A 100 14.45 4.14 6.89
CA ARG A 100 14.99 5.40 7.44
C ARG A 100 14.16 5.99 8.58
N LYS A 101 12.82 5.87 8.51
CA LYS A 101 11.90 6.27 9.61
C LYS A 101 12.08 5.41 10.86
N LEU A 102 12.28 4.10 10.71
CA LEU A 102 12.52 3.15 11.80
C LEU A 102 13.82 3.48 12.55
N ILE A 103 14.88 3.82 11.82
CA ILE A 103 16.19 4.17 12.42
C ILE A 103 16.09 5.50 13.18
N SER A 104 15.45 6.50 12.60
CA SER A 104 15.34 7.83 13.21
C SER A 104 14.44 7.85 14.45
N GLU A 105 13.40 7.01 14.52
CA GLU A 105 12.59 6.84 15.73
C GLU A 105 13.33 6.08 16.85
N GLN A 106 14.20 5.12 16.52
CA GLN A 106 15.01 4.44 17.53
C GLN A 106 16.11 5.35 18.08
N LEU A 107 16.80 6.11 17.24
CA LEU A 107 17.88 7.01 17.70
C LEU A 107 17.37 8.09 18.67
N ARG A 108 16.15 8.62 18.47
CA ARG A 108 15.54 9.59 19.40
C ARG A 108 15.15 9.02 20.77
N ARG A 109 15.18 7.70 20.96
CA ARG A 109 14.94 7.06 22.26
C ARG A 109 16.23 6.82 23.06
N PHE A 110 17.39 7.05 22.45
CA PHE A 110 18.71 6.87 23.08
C PHE A 110 19.36 8.20 23.51
N ASP A 111 18.72 9.34 23.22
CA ASP A 111 19.00 10.65 23.82
C ASP A 111 17.97 10.95 24.93
#